data_AF-A0A2T3KJ94-F1
#
_entry.id   AF-A0A2T3KJ94-F1
#
_cell.length_a   1.000
_cell.length_b   1.000
_cell.length_c   1.000
_cell.angle_alpha   90.00
_cell.angle_beta   90.00
_cell.angle_gamma   90.00
#
_symmetry.space_group_name_H-M   'P 1'
#
loop_
_entity.id
_entity.type
_entity.pdbx_description
1 polymer ?
#
loop_
_entity_poly.entity_id
_entity_poly.type
_entity_poly.pdbx_seq_one_letter_code
_entity_poly.pdbx_strand_id
1 'polypeptide(L)'
;MSAFTGFENQSKAYLEYPLDLGDIIHHPASTFIYTKTEFDRYNLLHRNDWAVVDASLHPEKGDVILIELNAEQCLIPLDKVVWNEDMLMFGVLIAIIKFHRGKSVLPDLNIADLSKSLNSLLIASPETSFISQAVGNNMLPLGIPNGSLNVIERHVDYKDGDIAVVYQKSTFYCRRLNFSEGTLEDGYGISMPIQRPFSVEGVVTKTVILFRTLLQ
;
A
#
# COMPACT_ATOMS: atom_id res chain seq x y z
N MET A 1 -16.48 -18.52 -44.59
CA MET A 1 -15.49 -17.52 -44.12
C MET A 1 -15.87 -17.17 -42.69
N SER A 2 -15.01 -17.53 -41.73
CA SER A 2 -15.27 -17.49 -40.28
C SER A 2 -15.26 -16.07 -39.74
N ALA A 3 -16.32 -15.70 -39.02
CA ALA A 3 -16.43 -14.49 -38.23
C ALA A 3 -15.54 -14.60 -36.99
N PHE A 4 -14.51 -13.75 -36.89
CA PHE A 4 -13.85 -13.46 -35.62
C PHE A 4 -14.54 -12.23 -35.03
N THR A 5 -15.48 -12.46 -34.12
CA THR A 5 -15.98 -11.42 -33.22
C THR A 5 -14.84 -11.06 -32.27
N GLY A 6 -14.16 -9.95 -32.54
CA GLY A 6 -13.26 -9.34 -31.57
C GLY A 6 -14.10 -8.88 -30.39
N PHE A 7 -14.00 -9.57 -29.26
CA PHE A 7 -14.54 -9.06 -28.02
C PHE A 7 -13.75 -7.79 -27.69
N GLU A 8 -14.38 -6.63 -27.87
CA GLU A 8 -13.89 -5.41 -27.26
C GLU A 8 -13.83 -5.66 -25.75
N ASN A 9 -12.63 -5.60 -25.19
CA ASN A 9 -12.42 -5.68 -23.75
C ASN A 9 -13.13 -4.47 -23.11
N GLN A 10 -14.29 -4.69 -22.47
CA GLN A 10 -15.08 -3.65 -21.82
C GLN A 10 -14.32 -2.94 -20.69
N SER A 11 -13.19 -3.51 -20.25
CA SER A 11 -12.28 -2.92 -19.26
C SER A 11 -11.33 -1.88 -19.84
N LYS A 12 -11.32 -1.64 -21.16
CA LYS A 12 -10.41 -0.68 -21.83
C LYS A 12 -10.60 0.78 -21.36
N ALA A 13 -11.73 1.07 -20.71
CA ALA A 13 -12.00 2.36 -20.06
C ALA A 13 -11.29 2.54 -18.70
N TYR A 14 -10.76 1.46 -18.10
CA TYR A 14 -9.75 1.57 -17.04
C TYR A 14 -8.42 1.86 -17.74
N LEU A 15 -8.20 3.13 -18.09
CA LEU A 15 -6.92 3.60 -18.58
C LEU A 15 -5.87 3.37 -17.49
N GLU A 16 -5.15 2.27 -17.65
CA GLU A 16 -3.92 1.93 -16.92
C GLU A 16 -2.89 3.02 -17.21
N TYR A 17 -2.89 4.10 -16.44
CA TYR A 17 -1.66 4.87 -16.27
C TYR A 17 -0.76 3.99 -15.40
N PRO A 18 0.44 3.61 -15.88
CA PRO A 18 1.42 3.00 -15.01
C PRO A 18 1.82 4.07 -13.99
N LEU A 19 1.18 4.04 -12.83
CA LEU A 19 1.60 4.86 -11.70
C LEU A 19 2.97 4.30 -11.27
N ASP A 20 4.03 5.10 -11.43
CA ASP A 20 5.33 4.74 -10.94
C ASP A 20 5.34 5.01 -9.43
N LEU A 21 5.51 3.99 -8.59
CA LEU A 21 5.60 4.20 -7.14
C LEU A 21 6.84 5.03 -6.77
N GLY A 22 7.82 5.18 -7.67
CA GLY A 22 8.89 6.15 -7.56
C GLY A 22 8.41 7.60 -7.63
N ASP A 23 7.26 7.89 -8.25
CA ASP A 23 6.69 9.25 -8.32
C ASP A 23 6.31 9.79 -6.93
N ILE A 24 6.15 8.91 -5.93
CA ILE A 24 5.92 9.35 -4.54
C ILE A 24 7.19 9.92 -3.89
N ILE A 25 8.37 9.65 -4.46
CA ILE A 25 9.68 10.08 -3.94
C ILE A 25 10.17 11.30 -4.73
N HIS A 26 9.99 12.48 -4.17
CA HIS A 26 10.41 13.74 -4.81
C HIS A 26 11.87 14.10 -4.51
N HIS A 27 12.37 13.79 -3.31
CA HIS A 27 13.74 14.09 -2.90
C HIS A 27 14.52 12.80 -2.62
N PRO A 28 14.96 12.09 -3.69
CA PRO A 28 15.57 10.77 -3.56
C PRO A 28 16.80 10.73 -2.66
N ALA A 29 17.57 11.82 -2.57
CA ALA A 29 18.77 11.92 -1.74
C ALA A 29 18.47 12.13 -0.24
N SER A 30 17.23 12.46 0.10
CA SER A 30 16.79 12.76 1.47
C SER A 30 15.64 11.86 1.93
N THR A 31 15.23 10.91 1.09
CA THR A 31 14.17 9.94 1.38
C THR A 31 14.77 8.62 1.81
N PHE A 32 14.26 8.06 2.90
CA PHE A 32 14.71 6.77 3.44
C PHE A 32 13.54 5.95 3.98
N ILE A 33 13.77 4.64 4.15
CA ILE A 33 12.78 3.74 4.75
C ILE A 33 13.09 3.61 6.24
N TYR A 34 12.05 3.80 7.05
CA TYR A 34 12.03 3.47 8.47
C TYR A 34 11.17 2.21 8.67
N THR A 35 11.69 1.28 9.46
CA THR A 35 10.92 0.12 9.96
C THR A 35 10.73 0.26 11.46
N LYS A 36 9.53 -0.07 11.92
CA LYS A 36 9.16 0.06 13.33
C LYS A 36 10.17 -0.61 14.27
N THR A 37 10.76 0.18 15.16
CA THR A 37 11.38 -0.30 16.40
C THR A 37 10.28 -0.63 17.42
N GLU A 38 10.55 -1.36 18.50
CA GLU A 38 9.50 -1.78 19.45
C GLU A 38 8.62 -0.62 19.98
N PHE A 39 9.13 0.61 19.89
CA PHE A 39 8.48 1.84 20.30
C PHE A 39 7.80 2.60 19.13
N ASP A 40 6.51 2.34 18.92
CA ASP A 40 5.64 3.25 18.13
C ASP A 40 4.30 3.40 18.85
N ARG A 41 4.11 4.59 19.43
CA ARG A 41 2.99 4.92 20.33
C ARG A 41 1.64 5.02 19.63
N TYR A 42 1.63 5.29 18.33
CA TYR A 42 0.40 5.54 17.58
C TYR A 42 -0.04 4.34 16.75
N ASN A 43 0.71 3.23 16.80
CA ASN A 43 0.41 2.00 16.06
C ASN A 43 0.15 2.22 14.57
N LEU A 44 0.83 3.23 13.99
CA LEU A 44 0.71 3.53 12.57
C LEU A 44 1.37 2.42 11.73
N LEU A 45 2.44 1.83 12.27
CA LEU A 45 3.17 0.73 11.66
C LEU A 45 2.93 -0.60 12.39
N HIS A 46 2.79 -1.67 11.61
CA HIS A 46 2.98 -3.03 12.09
C HIS A 46 4.43 -3.48 11.83
N ARG A 47 4.84 -4.59 12.44
CA ARG A 47 6.24 -5.10 12.42
C ARG A 47 6.83 -5.29 11.02
N ASN A 48 5.99 -5.45 10.00
CA ASN A 48 6.41 -5.69 8.62
C ASN A 48 6.18 -4.48 7.70
N ASP A 49 5.64 -3.37 8.20
CA ASP A 49 5.34 -2.21 7.38
C ASP A 49 6.59 -1.35 7.19
N TRP A 50 6.69 -0.71 6.02
CA TRP A 50 7.72 0.28 5.74
C TRP A 50 7.11 1.68 5.83
N ALA A 51 7.75 2.57 6.58
CA ALA A 51 7.49 4.00 6.51
C ALA A 51 8.49 4.63 5.55
N VAL A 52 7.99 5.41 4.60
CA VAL A 52 8.79 6.24 3.71
C VAL A 52 8.86 7.63 4.31
N VAL A 53 10.06 8.08 4.64
CA VAL A 53 10.32 9.36 5.34
C VAL A 53 11.20 10.24 4.48
N ASP A 54 10.83 11.51 4.30
CA ASP A 54 11.61 12.51 3.58
C ASP A 54 12.16 13.56 4.57
N ALA A 55 13.48 13.62 4.70
CA ALA A 55 14.22 14.53 5.58
C ALA A 55 14.32 15.96 5.04
N SER A 56 14.03 16.18 3.75
CA SER A 56 14.11 17.52 3.15
C SER A 56 12.84 18.35 3.34
N LEU A 57 11.73 17.70 3.74
CA LEU A 57 10.45 18.37 3.92
C LEU A 57 10.38 19.09 5.26
N HIS A 58 9.84 20.31 5.22
CA HIS A 58 9.43 21.02 6.43
C HIS A 58 8.05 20.49 6.88
N PRO A 59 7.86 20.15 8.16
CA PRO A 59 6.58 19.69 8.67
C PRO A 59 5.47 20.72 8.52
N GLU A 60 4.31 20.27 8.07
CA GLU A 60 3.08 21.05 7.95
C GLU A 60 1.98 20.49 8.85
N LYS A 61 0.94 21.31 9.07
CA LYS A 61 -0.21 20.89 9.88
C LYS A 61 -0.85 19.63 9.27
N GLY A 62 -0.93 18.58 10.07
CA GLY A 62 -1.51 17.29 9.67
C GLY A 62 -0.46 16.23 9.32
N ASP A 63 0.81 16.61 9.20
CA ASP A 63 1.89 15.66 8.96
C ASP A 63 2.10 14.71 10.14
N VAL A 64 2.65 13.55 9.81
CA VAL A 64 3.28 12.65 10.77
C VAL A 64 4.78 12.80 10.58
N ILE A 65 5.53 12.94 11.68
CA ILE A 65 6.98 13.09 11.64
C ILE A 65 7.66 11.89 12.31
N LEU A 66 8.86 11.56 11.84
CA LEU A 66 9.76 10.64 12.54
C LEU A 66 10.64 11.43 13.50
N ILE A 67 10.58 11.07 14.77
CA ILE A 67 11.44 11.66 15.82
C ILE A 67 12.20 10.57 16.56
N GLU A 68 13.28 10.97 17.22
CA GLU A 68 13.94 10.21 18.27
C GLU A 68 13.78 10.94 19.61
N LEU A 69 13.46 10.18 20.64
CA LEU A 69 13.38 10.64 22.03
C LEU A 69 14.01 9.56 22.90
N ASN A 70 15.01 9.91 23.72
CA ASN A 70 15.71 8.96 24.60
C ASN A 70 16.28 7.74 23.84
N ALA A 71 16.86 7.96 22.66
CA ALA A 71 17.37 6.92 21.75
C ALA A 71 16.31 5.94 21.19
N GLU A 72 15.02 6.26 21.33
CA GLU A 72 13.92 5.51 20.72
C GLU A 72 13.26 6.31 19.60
N GLN A 73 13.18 5.71 18.42
CA GLN A 73 12.56 6.33 17.24
C GLN A 73 11.08 5.99 17.15
N CYS A 74 10.23 6.98 16.89
CA CYS A 74 8.80 6.78 16.70
C CYS A 74 8.20 7.76 15.70
N LEU A 75 7.10 7.33 15.08
CA LEU A 75 6.25 8.19 14.27
C LEU A 75 5.19 8.84 15.15
N ILE A 76 5.01 10.14 14.99
CA ILE A 76 4.06 10.94 15.79
C ILE A 76 3.36 11.98 14.90
N PRO A 77 2.02 12.10 14.97
CA PRO A 77 1.33 13.23 14.33
C PRO A 77 1.85 14.55 14.90
N LEU A 78 2.19 15.51 14.03
CA LEU A 78 2.83 16.77 14.40
C LEU A 78 2.05 17.54 15.48
N ASP A 79 0.72 17.50 15.43
CA ASP A 79 -0.18 18.16 16.39
C ASP A 79 -0.17 17.52 17.78
N LYS A 80 0.42 16.33 17.93
CA LYS A 80 0.60 15.62 19.21
C LYS A 80 2.00 15.74 19.78
N VAL A 81 2.93 16.37 19.08
CA VAL A 81 4.31 16.51 19.53
C VAL A 81 4.41 17.51 20.68
N VAL A 82 5.00 17.08 21.78
CA VAL A 82 5.40 17.95 22.90
C VAL A 82 6.91 18.08 22.85
N TRP A 83 7.39 19.14 22.19
CA TRP A 83 8.82 19.36 21.98
C TRP A 83 9.59 19.53 23.28
N ASN A 84 10.77 18.90 23.35
CA ASN A 84 11.76 19.09 24.40
C ASN A 84 13.18 19.10 23.79
N GLU A 85 14.18 19.43 24.60
CA GLU A 85 15.58 19.57 24.17
C GLU A 85 16.25 18.26 23.75
N ASP A 86 15.73 17.11 24.19
CA ASP A 86 16.25 15.77 23.88
C ASP A 86 15.62 15.16 22.62
N MET A 87 14.73 15.89 21.94
CA MET A 87 14.05 15.42 20.73
C MET A 87 14.81 15.79 19.46
N LEU A 88 15.02 14.81 18.59
CA LEU A 88 15.55 15.00 17.25
C LEU A 88 14.49 14.62 16.20
N MET A 89 14.30 15.48 15.20
CA MET A 89 13.43 15.18 14.06
C MET A 89 14.25 14.68 12.88
N PHE A 90 13.83 13.58 12.28
CA PHE A 90 14.50 12.95 11.14
C PHE A 90 13.83 13.25 9.79
N GLY A 91 12.53 13.55 9.78
CA GLY A 91 11.81 13.87 8.54
C GLY A 91 10.30 13.73 8.67
N VAL A 92 9.62 13.96 7.54
CA VAL A 92 8.18 13.85 7.39
C VAL A 92 7.82 12.49 6.78
N LEU A 93 6.85 11.80 7.36
CA LEU A 93 6.28 10.58 6.78
C LEU A 93 5.47 10.94 5.52
N ILE A 94 5.88 10.40 4.38
CA ILE A 94 5.17 10.61 3.10
C ILE A 94 4.27 9.44 2.74
N ALA A 95 4.67 8.21 3.09
CA ALA A 95 3.86 7.03 2.84
C ALA A 95 4.12 5.88 3.84
N ILE A 96 3.15 4.98 3.96
CA ILE A 96 3.31 3.66 4.60
C ILE A 96 3.04 2.58 3.56
N ILE A 97 3.94 1.61 3.46
CA ILE A 97 3.79 0.41 2.62
C ILE A 97 3.45 -0.76 3.53
N LYS A 98 2.24 -1.28 3.39
CA LYS A 98 1.77 -2.48 4.08
C LYS A 98 1.95 -3.71 3.18
N PHE A 99 2.41 -4.81 3.76
CA PHE A 99 2.60 -6.08 3.07
C PHE A 99 1.53 -7.07 3.51
N HIS A 100 0.68 -7.50 2.58
CA HIS A 100 -0.39 -8.48 2.81
C HIS A 100 0.05 -9.90 2.47
N ARG A 101 1.10 -10.02 1.64
CA ARG A 101 1.67 -11.29 1.18
C ARG A 101 3.19 -11.24 1.19
N GLY A 102 3.81 -12.34 1.62
CA GLY A 102 5.27 -12.48 1.63
C GLY A 102 5.93 -11.87 2.87
N LYS A 103 7.26 -11.95 2.93
CA LYS A 103 8.05 -11.29 3.97
C LYS A 103 8.44 -9.90 3.49
N SER A 104 8.29 -8.93 4.37
CA SER A 104 8.87 -7.60 4.23
C SER A 104 10.33 -7.68 4.68
N VAL A 105 11.23 -7.93 3.74
CA VAL A 105 12.67 -7.91 4.00
C VAL A 105 13.22 -6.73 3.21
N LEU A 106 13.73 -5.72 3.93
CA LEU A 106 14.55 -4.72 3.28
C LEU A 106 15.78 -5.43 2.72
N PRO A 107 16.02 -5.39 1.40
CA PRO A 107 17.26 -5.92 0.87
C PRO A 107 18.44 -5.13 1.45
N ASP A 108 19.62 -5.73 1.47
CA ASP A 108 20.89 -5.05 1.77
C ASP A 108 21.21 -4.06 0.63
N LEU A 109 20.44 -2.97 0.56
CA LEU A 109 20.57 -1.89 -0.40
C LEU A 109 21.15 -0.68 0.31
N ASN A 110 22.10 -0.01 -0.36
CA ASN A 110 22.51 1.32 0.06
C ASN A 110 21.30 2.27 -0.04
N ILE A 111 21.05 3.09 0.98
CA ILE A 111 19.95 4.06 1.04
C ILE A 111 19.92 4.96 -0.21
N ALA A 112 21.09 5.23 -0.82
CA ALA A 112 21.21 6.00 -2.05
C ALA A 112 20.54 5.36 -3.30
N ASP A 113 20.34 4.05 -3.31
CA ASP A 113 19.71 3.32 -4.43
C ASP A 113 18.21 3.07 -4.19
N LEU A 114 17.76 3.18 -2.94
CA LEU A 114 16.38 2.91 -2.51
C LEU A 114 15.36 3.84 -3.19
N SER A 115 15.75 5.10 -3.34
CA SER A 115 14.91 6.12 -3.96
C SER A 115 14.76 6.00 -5.47
N LYS A 116 15.70 5.30 -6.14
CA LYS A 116 15.62 5.00 -7.58
C LYS A 116 14.88 3.68 -7.89
N SER A 117 14.53 2.90 -6.86
CA SER A 117 14.18 1.48 -7.01
C SER A 117 12.87 1.09 -6.32
N LEU A 118 12.10 2.03 -5.74
CA LEU A 118 10.88 1.66 -4.99
C LEU A 118 9.89 0.89 -5.87
N ASN A 119 9.77 1.26 -7.13
CA ASN A 119 8.89 0.59 -8.08
C ASN A 119 9.32 -0.87 -8.32
N SER A 120 10.61 -1.13 -8.55
CA SER A 120 11.16 -2.49 -8.68
C SER A 120 11.14 -3.29 -7.39
N LEU A 121 11.17 -2.63 -6.22
CA LEU A 121 11.06 -3.29 -4.92
C LEU A 121 9.63 -3.74 -4.62
N LEU A 122 8.64 -2.96 -5.05
CA LEU A 122 7.24 -3.22 -4.74
C LEU A 122 6.53 -4.05 -5.82
N ILE A 123 6.95 -3.91 -7.08
CA ILE A 123 6.37 -4.57 -8.25
C ILE A 123 7.38 -5.56 -8.81
N ALA A 124 7.25 -6.83 -8.42
CA ALA A 124 8.20 -7.86 -8.83
C ALA A 124 8.12 -8.20 -10.33
N SER A 125 6.92 -8.12 -10.92
CA SER A 125 6.68 -8.46 -12.33
C SER A 125 5.69 -7.47 -12.97
N PRO A 126 6.16 -6.31 -13.48
CA PRO A 126 5.30 -5.27 -14.05
C PRO A 126 4.31 -5.76 -15.10
N GLU A 127 4.70 -6.72 -15.94
CA GLU A 127 3.85 -7.32 -16.99
C GLU A 127 2.63 -8.10 -16.46
N THR A 128 2.63 -8.45 -15.18
CA THR A 128 1.59 -9.28 -14.55
C THR A 128 1.06 -8.67 -13.27
N SER A 129 1.37 -7.39 -13.04
CA SER A 129 0.99 -6.64 -11.87
C SER A 129 0.36 -5.32 -12.30
N PHE A 130 -0.60 -4.85 -11.53
CA PHE A 130 -1.23 -3.55 -11.79
C PHE A 130 -1.53 -2.84 -10.47
N ILE A 131 -1.68 -1.53 -10.55
CA ILE A 131 -2.03 -0.69 -9.40
C ILE A 131 -3.49 -0.29 -9.50
N SER A 132 -4.18 -0.27 -8.37
CA SER A 132 -5.54 0.28 -8.28
C SER A 132 -5.69 1.13 -7.02
N GLN A 133 -6.41 2.24 -7.14
CA GLN A 133 -6.75 3.06 -5.99
C GLN A 133 -7.94 2.45 -5.23
N ALA A 134 -7.80 2.32 -3.91
CA ALA A 134 -8.87 1.88 -3.04
C ALA A 134 -9.98 2.94 -2.94
N VAL A 135 -11.24 2.49 -3.03
CA VAL A 135 -12.42 3.34 -2.88
C VAL A 135 -13.26 2.84 -1.71
N GLY A 136 -13.59 3.75 -0.79
CA GLY A 136 -14.29 3.45 0.45
C GLY A 136 -13.39 2.90 1.55
N ASN A 137 -13.97 2.72 2.74
CA ASN A 137 -13.23 2.33 3.95
C ASN A 137 -13.55 0.91 4.44
N ASN A 138 -14.29 0.10 3.68
CA ASN A 138 -14.68 -1.25 4.11
C ASN A 138 -13.47 -2.16 4.36
N MET A 139 -12.33 -1.89 3.74
CA MET A 139 -11.10 -2.66 3.90
C MET A 139 -10.11 -2.00 4.88
N LEU A 140 -10.50 -0.91 5.55
CA LEU A 140 -9.64 -0.15 6.47
C LEU A 140 -9.05 -1.02 7.59
N PRO A 141 -9.82 -1.89 8.28
CA PRO A 141 -9.25 -2.73 9.34
C PRO A 141 -8.22 -3.75 8.83
N LEU A 142 -8.21 -4.04 7.53
CA LEU A 142 -7.21 -4.88 6.87
C LEU A 142 -6.06 -4.06 6.27
N GLY A 143 -5.93 -2.79 6.63
CA GLY A 143 -4.83 -1.93 6.20
C GLY A 143 -5.01 -1.30 4.82
N ILE A 144 -6.24 -1.24 4.29
CA ILE A 144 -6.54 -0.62 3.00
C ILE A 144 -7.53 0.54 3.20
N PRO A 145 -7.05 1.74 3.55
CA PRO A 145 -7.89 2.94 3.67
C PRO A 145 -8.33 3.46 2.30
N ASN A 146 -9.40 4.26 2.27
CA ASN A 146 -9.81 4.97 1.06
C ASN A 146 -8.66 5.84 0.51
N GLY A 147 -8.43 5.77 -0.81
CA GLY A 147 -7.40 6.54 -1.51
C GLY A 147 -6.02 5.90 -1.54
N SER A 148 -5.77 4.81 -0.78
CA SER A 148 -4.50 4.07 -0.86
C SER A 148 -4.33 3.37 -2.21
N LEU A 149 -3.09 3.10 -2.59
CA LEU A 149 -2.74 2.41 -3.82
C LEU A 149 -2.46 0.94 -3.52
N ASN A 150 -3.17 0.03 -4.18
CA ASN A 150 -2.99 -1.40 -4.02
C ASN A 150 -2.13 -1.94 -5.16
N VAL A 151 -1.08 -2.68 -4.84
CA VAL A 151 -0.31 -3.47 -5.79
C VAL A 151 -0.97 -4.84 -5.92
N ILE A 152 -1.50 -5.13 -7.10
CA ILE A 152 -2.23 -6.37 -7.39
C ILE A 152 -1.41 -7.22 -8.34
N GLU A 153 -1.15 -8.47 -7.96
CA GLU A 153 -0.32 -9.41 -8.72
C GLU A 153 -1.16 -10.58 -9.25
N ARG A 154 -1.16 -10.78 -10.57
CA ARG A 154 -1.91 -11.85 -11.24
C ARG A 154 -1.18 -13.19 -11.28
N HIS A 155 0.15 -13.15 -11.24
CA HIS A 155 1.00 -14.34 -11.27
C HIS A 155 1.07 -15.05 -9.92
N VAL A 156 0.56 -14.44 -8.85
CA VAL A 156 0.55 -15.01 -7.51
C VAL A 156 -0.71 -15.85 -7.34
N ASP A 157 -0.53 -17.13 -6.99
CA ASP A 157 -1.65 -18.00 -6.64
C ASP A 157 -2.42 -17.46 -5.42
N TYR A 158 -3.71 -17.26 -5.59
CA TYR A 158 -4.62 -16.89 -4.52
C TYR A 158 -4.87 -18.07 -3.58
N LYS A 159 -4.95 -17.81 -2.28
CA LYS A 159 -5.37 -18.80 -1.27
C LYS A 159 -6.40 -18.23 -0.31
N ASP A 160 -6.96 -19.10 0.52
CA ASP A 160 -7.87 -18.70 1.58
C ASP A 160 -7.23 -17.66 2.51
N GLY A 161 -7.97 -16.62 2.85
CA GLY A 161 -7.51 -15.48 3.65
C GLY A 161 -6.76 -14.39 2.90
N ASP A 162 -6.43 -14.57 1.61
CA ASP A 162 -5.81 -13.49 0.82
C ASP A 162 -6.79 -12.35 0.58
N ILE A 163 -6.27 -11.12 0.54
CA ILE A 163 -7.01 -9.98 0.00
C ILE A 163 -6.81 -10.00 -1.51
N ALA A 164 -7.91 -9.94 -2.27
CA ALA A 164 -7.87 -10.01 -3.72
C ALA A 164 -8.86 -9.03 -4.34
N VAL A 165 -8.56 -8.65 -5.59
CA VAL A 165 -9.55 -8.04 -6.47
C VAL A 165 -10.32 -9.17 -7.14
N VAL A 166 -11.63 -9.15 -6.99
CA VAL A 166 -12.53 -10.16 -7.57
C VAL A 166 -13.60 -9.48 -8.40
N TYR A 167 -14.09 -10.17 -9.41
CA TYR A 167 -15.20 -9.72 -10.24
C TYR A 167 -16.37 -10.69 -10.09
N GLN A 168 -17.51 -10.15 -9.67
CA GLN A 168 -18.78 -10.88 -9.66
C GLN A 168 -19.95 -9.93 -9.87
N LYS A 169 -21.04 -10.41 -10.48
CA LYS A 169 -22.23 -9.59 -10.79
C LYS A 169 -21.91 -8.25 -11.46
N SER A 170 -21.01 -8.30 -12.43
CA SER A 170 -20.60 -7.11 -13.18
C SER A 170 -19.96 -6.00 -12.34
N THR A 171 -19.40 -6.34 -11.18
CA THR A 171 -18.79 -5.38 -10.24
C THR A 171 -17.46 -5.92 -9.72
N PHE A 172 -16.45 -5.06 -9.64
CA PHE A 172 -15.18 -5.36 -8.97
C PHE A 172 -15.28 -5.10 -7.47
N TYR A 173 -14.70 -6.00 -6.68
CA TYR A 173 -14.60 -5.87 -5.24
C TYR A 173 -13.17 -6.14 -4.78
N CYS A 174 -12.69 -5.35 -3.82
CA CYS A 174 -11.53 -5.70 -3.00
C CYS A 174 -12.04 -6.36 -1.72
N ARG A 175 -11.72 -7.64 -1.53
CA ARG A 175 -12.24 -8.46 -0.43
C ARG A 175 -11.22 -9.49 0.03
N ARG A 176 -11.33 -9.91 1.29
CA ARG A 176 -10.65 -11.09 1.79
C ARG A 176 -11.40 -12.34 1.30
N LEU A 177 -10.65 -13.26 0.70
CA LEU A 177 -11.16 -14.55 0.25
C LEU A 177 -11.42 -15.42 1.47
N ASN A 178 -12.63 -15.94 1.60
CA ASN A 178 -12.99 -16.96 2.58
C ASN A 178 -13.61 -18.15 1.83
N PHE A 179 -12.76 -18.93 1.17
CA PHE A 179 -13.16 -20.10 0.39
C PHE A 179 -13.64 -21.26 1.26
N SER A 180 -13.17 -21.35 2.51
CA SER A 180 -13.65 -22.36 3.45
C SER A 180 -15.16 -22.20 3.71
N GLU A 181 -15.65 -20.96 3.78
CA GLU A 181 -17.08 -20.64 3.93
C GLU A 181 -17.78 -20.25 2.61
N GLY A 182 -17.05 -20.20 1.49
CA GLY A 182 -17.59 -19.78 0.19
C GLY A 182 -18.02 -18.31 0.15
N THR A 183 -17.36 -17.43 0.91
CA THR A 183 -17.69 -16.02 1.03
C THR A 183 -16.51 -15.08 0.70
N LEU A 184 -16.85 -13.81 0.53
CA LEU A 184 -15.94 -12.69 0.39
C LEU A 184 -16.20 -11.73 1.55
N GLU A 185 -15.17 -11.38 2.30
CA GLU A 185 -15.30 -10.60 3.52
C GLU A 185 -14.65 -9.23 3.37
N ASP A 186 -15.26 -8.21 3.96
CA ASP A 186 -14.58 -6.94 4.18
C ASP A 186 -13.78 -6.93 5.48
N GLY A 187 -13.11 -5.81 5.77
CA GLY A 187 -12.27 -5.71 6.96
C GLY A 187 -13.03 -5.67 8.28
N TYR A 188 -14.34 -5.45 8.25
CA TYR A 188 -15.20 -5.49 9.43
C TYR A 188 -15.84 -6.88 9.65
N GLY A 189 -15.51 -7.85 8.79
CA GLY A 189 -16.08 -9.20 8.84
C GLY A 189 -17.48 -9.29 8.23
N ILE A 190 -17.90 -8.30 7.43
CA ILE A 190 -19.15 -8.39 6.68
C ILE A 190 -18.92 -9.29 5.47
N SER A 191 -19.54 -10.47 5.49
CA SER A 191 -19.40 -11.48 4.44
C SER A 191 -20.50 -11.38 3.40
N MET A 192 -20.15 -11.64 2.14
CA MET A 192 -21.09 -11.89 1.05
C MET A 192 -20.76 -13.21 0.35
N PRO A 193 -21.75 -13.99 -0.10
CA PRO A 193 -21.49 -15.25 -0.78
C PRO A 193 -20.81 -15.01 -2.14
N ILE A 194 -19.92 -15.93 -2.52
CA ILE A 194 -19.35 -15.99 -3.86
C ILE A 194 -20.45 -16.42 -4.84
N GLN A 195 -20.67 -15.63 -5.89
CA GLN A 195 -21.73 -15.89 -6.89
C GLN A 195 -21.14 -15.93 -8.29
N ARG A 196 -21.59 -16.89 -9.12
CA ARG A 196 -21.13 -17.00 -10.51
C ARG A 196 -21.88 -16.02 -11.43
N PRO A 197 -21.22 -15.48 -12.47
CA PRO A 197 -19.80 -15.64 -12.80
C PRO A 197 -18.89 -14.96 -11.76
N PHE A 198 -17.81 -15.66 -11.39
CA PHE A 198 -16.83 -15.21 -10.40
C PHE A 198 -15.43 -15.41 -10.97
N SER A 199 -14.59 -14.39 -10.87
CA SER A 199 -13.17 -14.46 -11.18
C SER A 199 -12.35 -13.73 -10.12
N VAL A 200 -11.15 -14.25 -9.87
CA VAL A 200 -10.12 -13.55 -9.11
C VAL A 200 -9.20 -12.88 -10.12
N GLU A 201 -9.09 -11.57 -10.04
CA GLU A 201 -8.37 -10.73 -11.01
C GLU A 201 -6.92 -10.47 -10.58
N GLY A 202 -6.59 -10.80 -9.34
CA GLY A 202 -5.25 -10.78 -8.77
C GLY A 202 -5.26 -10.64 -7.25
N VAL A 203 -4.15 -11.00 -6.61
CA VAL A 203 -3.96 -10.88 -5.16
C VAL A 203 -3.41 -9.49 -4.84
N VAL A 204 -3.99 -8.81 -3.86
CA VAL A 204 -3.44 -7.56 -3.32
C VAL A 204 -2.26 -7.93 -2.42
N THR A 205 -1.03 -7.73 -2.89
CA THR A 205 0.16 -8.15 -2.14
C THR A 205 0.76 -7.04 -1.30
N LYS A 206 0.60 -5.77 -1.73
CA LYS A 206 1.00 -4.59 -0.96
C LYS A 206 -0.03 -3.47 -1.08
N THR A 207 -0.04 -2.57 -0.10
CA THR A 207 -0.81 -1.32 -0.12
C THR A 207 0.07 -0.15 0.27
N VAL A 208 0.08 0.90 -0.54
CA VAL A 208 0.77 2.18 -0.29
C VAL A 208 -0.25 3.20 0.19
N ILE A 209 -0.11 3.62 1.44
CA ILE A 209 -0.95 4.62 2.10
C ILE A 209 -0.20 5.94 2.03
N LEU A 210 -0.75 6.93 1.32
CA LEU A 210 -0.15 8.25 1.19
C LEU A 210 -0.56 9.14 2.37
N PHE A 211 0.42 9.74 3.03
CA PHE A 211 0.20 10.70 4.14
C PHE A 211 0.36 12.13 3.67
N ARG A 212 1.35 12.38 2.80
CA ARG A 212 1.57 13.67 2.18
C ARG A 212 1.59 13.48 0.67
N THR A 213 0.55 13.98 0.00
CA THR A 213 0.57 14.05 -1.46
C THR A 213 1.29 15.33 -1.83
N LEU A 214 2.52 15.20 -2.33
CA LEU A 214 3.26 16.31 -2.91
C LEU A 214 2.67 16.59 -4.30
N LEU A 215 1.49 17.22 -4.33
CA LEU A 215 0.92 17.73 -5.56
C LEU A 215 1.85 18.83 -6.09
N GLN A 216 2.30 18.69 -7.34
CA GLN A 216 2.92 19.78 -8.10
C GLN A 216 1.87 20.81 -8.52
#